data_AF-A0A252E075-F1
#
_entry.id   AF-A0A252E075-F1
#
_cell.length_a   1.000
_cell.length_b   1.000
_cell.length_c   1.000
_cell.angle_alpha   90.00
_cell.angle_beta   90.00
_cell.angle_gamma   90.00
#
_symmetry.space_group_name_H-M   'P 1'
#
loop_
_entity.id
_entity.type
_entity.pdbx_description
1 polymer ?
#
loop_
_entity_poly.entity_id
_entity_poly.type
_entity_poly.pdbx_seq_one_letter_code
_entity_poly.pdbx_strand_id
1 'polypeptide(L)'
;MSHLINIEQAILEKLRSLSHDKQQEVLNFVEFLVQKTGNQNQLANETISQPQQRLSLQEIARLPLAERHKILEPFIAATSEDFLTDPELTEFSVLDGEDWEISKI
;
A
#
# COMPACT_ATOMS: atom_id res chain seq x y z
N MET A 1 -8.28 -15.12 -38.84
CA MET A 1 -7.92 -13.71 -38.59
C MET A 1 -8.35 -13.38 -37.18
N SER A 2 -7.41 -13.33 -36.24
CA SER A 2 -7.69 -13.06 -34.82
C SER A 2 -7.96 -11.56 -34.65
N HIS A 3 -9.24 -11.18 -34.55
CA HIS A 3 -9.62 -9.89 -33.99
C HIS A 3 -9.15 -9.87 -32.53
N LEU A 4 -7.96 -9.35 -32.28
CA LEU A 4 -7.62 -8.83 -30.96
C LEU A 4 -8.58 -7.66 -30.76
N ILE A 5 -9.66 -7.91 -30.01
CA ILE A 5 -10.57 -6.87 -29.58
C ILE A 5 -9.71 -5.87 -28.83
N ASN A 6 -9.45 -4.72 -29.45
CA ASN A 6 -8.76 -3.65 -28.80
C ASN A 6 -9.69 -3.19 -27.67
N ILE A 7 -9.27 -3.49 -26.44
CA ILE A 7 -10.07 -3.28 -25.23
C ILE A 7 -10.50 -1.81 -25.11
N GLU A 8 -9.62 -0.87 -25.49
CA GLU A 8 -9.93 0.56 -25.51
C GLU A 8 -11.06 0.87 -26.48
N GLN A 9 -11.02 0.29 -27.68
CA GLN A 9 -12.08 0.47 -28.68
C GLN A 9 -13.40 -0.13 -28.22
N ALA A 10 -13.37 -1.32 -27.62
CA ALA A 10 -14.56 -1.95 -27.07
C ALA A 10 -15.19 -1.10 -25.95
N ILE A 11 -14.38 -0.51 -25.07
CA ILE A 11 -14.85 0.40 -24.01
C ILE A 11 -15.43 1.68 -24.62
N LEU A 12 -14.78 2.29 -25.61
CA LEU A 12 -15.27 3.50 -26.27
C LEU A 12 -16.59 3.27 -27.01
N GLU A 13 -16.71 2.15 -27.72
CA GLU A 13 -17.97 1.77 -28.39
C GLU A 13 -19.09 1.57 -27.37
N LYS A 14 -18.81 0.89 -26.25
CA LYS A 14 -19.79 0.72 -25.17
C LYS A 14 -20.18 2.05 -24.54
N LEU A 15 -19.22 2.94 -24.26
CA LEU A 15 -19.49 4.25 -23.68
C LEU A 15 -20.38 5.09 -24.62
N ARG A 16 -20.10 5.09 -25.93
CA ARG A 16 -20.94 5.79 -26.92
C ARG A 16 -22.35 5.22 -27.06
N SER A 17 -22.53 3.93 -26.76
CA SER A 17 -23.86 3.28 -26.82
C SER A 17 -24.77 3.63 -25.63
N LEU A 18 -24.23 4.24 -24.58
CA LEU A 18 -25.00 4.64 -23.40
C LEU A 18 -25.75 5.96 -23.63
N SER A 19 -26.81 6.20 -22.85
CA SER A 19 -27.49 7.50 -22.79
C SER A 19 -26.59 8.58 -22.19
N HIS A 20 -26.89 9.85 -22.47
CA HIS A 20 -26.08 10.98 -22.02
C HIS A 20 -25.88 11.01 -20.50
N ASP A 21 -26.95 10.76 -19.72
CA ASP A 21 -26.87 10.72 -18.26
C ASP A 21 -25.91 9.63 -17.76
N LYS A 22 -25.94 8.46 -18.41
CA LYS A 22 -25.07 7.33 -18.05
C LYS A 22 -23.62 7.54 -18.48
N GLN A 23 -23.38 8.23 -19.59
CA GLN A 23 -22.04 8.64 -19.97
C GLN A 23 -21.45 9.60 -18.92
N GLN A 24 -22.23 10.57 -18.47
CA GLN A 24 -21.79 11.53 -17.46
C GLN A 24 -21.54 10.85 -16.11
N GLU A 25 -22.36 9.88 -15.71
CA GLU A 25 -22.14 9.08 -14.49
C GLU A 25 -20.81 8.34 -14.53
N VAL A 26 -20.46 7.71 -15.66
CA VAL A 26 -19.17 7.01 -15.84
C VAL A 26 -18.00 8.00 -15.80
N LEU A 27 -18.13 9.16 -16.45
CA LEU A 27 -17.09 10.19 -16.41
C LEU A 27 -16.87 10.73 -15.00
N ASN A 28 -17.95 11.01 -14.27
CA ASN A 28 -17.90 11.45 -12.87
C ASN A 28 -17.26 10.37 -11.98
N PHE A 29 -17.55 9.08 -12.24
CA PHE A 29 -16.92 7.97 -11.51
C PHE A 29 -15.42 7.87 -11.79
N VAL A 30 -14.99 8.02 -13.05
CA VAL A 30 -13.57 8.04 -13.40
C VAL A 30 -12.86 9.23 -12.76
N GLU A 31 -13.46 10.42 -12.79
CA GLU A 31 -12.93 11.60 -12.12
C GLU A 31 -12.81 11.39 -10.61
N PHE A 32 -13.83 10.79 -9.99
CA PHE A 32 -13.79 10.38 -8.59
C PHE A 32 -12.64 9.39 -8.31
N LEU A 33 -12.40 8.41 -9.18
CA LEU A 33 -11.28 7.48 -9.02
C LEU A 33 -9.94 8.20 -9.11
N VAL A 34 -9.76 9.10 -10.09
CA VAL A 34 -8.53 9.89 -10.24
C VAL A 34 -8.30 10.77 -9.01
N GLN A 35 -9.33 11.47 -8.53
CA GLN A 35 -9.25 12.27 -7.31
C GLN A 35 -8.99 11.42 -6.07
N LYS A 36 -9.65 10.27 -5.93
CA LYS A 36 -9.46 9.36 -4.80
C LYS A 36 -8.05 8.76 -4.78
N THR A 37 -7.50 8.37 -5.92
CA THR A 37 -6.10 7.92 -6.04
C THR A 37 -5.12 9.06 -5.77
N GLY A 38 -5.41 10.28 -6.23
CA GLY A 38 -4.63 11.48 -5.93
C GLY A 38 -4.64 11.86 -4.44
N ASN A 39 -5.78 11.72 -3.77
CA ASN A 39 -5.94 12.02 -2.34
C ASN A 39 -5.43 10.90 -1.43
N GLN A 40 -5.43 9.64 -1.86
CA GLN A 40 -4.73 8.56 -1.15
C GLN A 40 -3.21 8.79 -1.08
N ASN A 41 -2.64 9.47 -2.07
CA ASN A 41 -1.25 9.93 -2.00
C ASN A 41 -1.07 11.15 -1.07
N GLN A 42 -2.12 11.88 -0.69
CA GLN A 42 -2.03 13.02 0.25
C GLN A 42 -2.31 12.61 1.70
N LEU A 43 -3.25 11.69 1.95
CA LEU A 43 -3.52 11.19 3.30
C LEU A 43 -2.37 10.34 3.87
N ALA A 44 -1.55 9.77 2.99
CA ALA A 44 -0.30 9.12 3.40
C ALA A 44 0.88 10.11 3.55
N ASN A 45 0.70 11.41 3.25
CA ASN A 45 1.77 12.40 3.19
C ASN A 45 1.63 13.56 4.21
N GLU A 46 0.62 13.56 5.09
CA GLU A 46 0.48 14.61 6.13
C GLU A 46 1.18 14.29 7.45
N THR A 47 2.06 13.29 7.48
CA THR A 47 3.09 13.23 8.53
C THR A 47 4.36 12.68 7.91
N ILE A 48 5.47 13.41 8.09
CA ILE A 48 6.81 13.16 7.55
C ILE A 48 7.06 13.81 6.18
N SER A 49 7.36 15.10 6.25
CA SER A 49 8.07 15.87 5.24
C SER A 49 9.44 15.25 4.93
N GLN A 50 9.56 14.28 4.02
CA GLN A 50 10.73 14.11 3.14
C GLN A 50 10.34 13.34 1.85
N PRO A 51 10.84 13.72 0.66
CA PRO A 51 10.64 13.00 -0.58
C PRO A 51 11.61 11.81 -0.64
N GLN A 52 11.56 10.91 0.34
CA GLN A 52 12.28 9.66 0.25
C GLN A 52 11.41 8.68 -0.52
N GLN A 53 11.86 8.40 -1.75
CA GLN A 53 11.41 7.33 -2.63
C GLN A 53 10.83 6.16 -1.82
N ARG A 54 9.50 5.95 -1.92
CA ARG A 54 8.81 4.89 -1.18
C ARG A 54 9.26 3.52 -1.69
N LEU A 55 10.30 2.98 -1.08
CA LEU A 55 10.75 1.62 -1.30
C LEU A 55 9.74 0.65 -0.68
N SER A 56 9.48 -0.46 -1.35
CA SER A 56 8.74 -1.58 -0.76
C SER A 56 9.53 -2.19 0.40
N LEU A 57 8.83 -2.88 1.33
CA LEU A 57 9.49 -3.58 2.44
C LEU A 57 10.53 -4.59 1.97
N GLN A 58 10.28 -5.26 0.84
CA GLN A 58 11.23 -6.19 0.23
C GLN A 58 12.50 -5.48 -0.25
N GLU A 59 12.37 -4.27 -0.80
CA GLU A 59 13.51 -3.46 -1.23
C GLU A 59 14.29 -2.93 -0.03
N ILE A 60 13.61 -2.49 1.04
CA ILE A 60 14.26 -2.05 2.28
C ILE A 60 15.07 -3.21 2.90
N ALA A 61 14.51 -4.42 2.97
CA ALA A 61 15.19 -5.58 3.54
C ALA A 61 16.48 -5.96 2.78
N ARG A 62 16.58 -5.62 1.50
CA ARG A 62 17.77 -5.87 0.66
C ARG A 62 18.89 -4.85 0.90
N LEU A 63 18.63 -3.73 1.55
CA LEU A 63 19.65 -2.72 1.84
C LEU A 63 20.58 -3.16 2.99
N PRO A 64 21.80 -2.58 3.10
CA PRO A 64 22.63 -2.71 4.28
C PRO A 64 21.93 -2.17 5.54
N LEU A 65 22.20 -2.77 6.69
CA LEU A 65 21.52 -2.44 7.96
C LEU A 65 21.53 -0.94 8.29
N ALA A 66 22.67 -0.28 8.07
CA ALA A 66 22.83 1.15 8.32
C ALA A 66 21.87 2.02 7.48
N GLU A 67 21.55 1.60 6.25
CA GLU A 67 20.61 2.33 5.39
C GLU A 67 19.16 2.00 5.74
N ARG A 68 18.87 0.76 6.17
CA ARG A 68 17.53 0.41 6.68
C ARG A 68 17.13 1.30 7.85
N HIS A 69 18.04 1.49 8.80
CA HIS A 69 17.77 2.28 10.00
C HIS A 69 17.41 3.72 9.64
N LYS A 70 18.11 4.36 8.69
CA LYS A 70 17.79 5.72 8.25
C LYS A 70 16.38 5.84 7.66
N ILE A 71 15.91 4.80 6.97
CA ILE A 71 14.57 4.79 6.36
C ILE A 71 13.49 4.53 7.40
N LEU A 72 13.76 3.66 8.38
CA LEU A 72 12.78 3.25 9.38
C LEU A 72 12.74 4.21 10.58
N GLU A 73 13.81 4.95 10.86
CA GLU A 73 13.95 5.83 12.03
C GLU A 73 12.77 6.80 12.23
N PRO A 74 12.23 7.47 11.19
CA PRO A 74 11.06 8.35 11.35
C PRO A 74 9.80 7.64 11.86
N PHE A 75 9.68 6.32 11.66
CA PHE A 75 8.50 5.55 12.03
C PHE A 75 8.61 4.91 13.42
N ILE A 76 9.83 4.79 13.97
CA ILE A 76 10.07 4.09 15.25
C ILE A 76 9.26 4.70 16.39
N ALA A 77 9.17 6.03 16.46
CA ALA A 77 8.44 6.71 17.53
C ALA A 77 6.93 6.41 17.47
N ALA A 78 6.34 6.46 16.27
CA ALA A 78 4.93 6.12 16.07
C ALA A 78 4.68 4.64 16.43
N THR A 79 5.53 3.73 15.94
CA THR A 79 5.43 2.31 16.26
C THR A 79 5.57 2.04 17.76
N SER A 80 6.42 2.80 18.49
CA SER A 80 6.55 2.64 19.94
C SER A 80 5.30 3.01 20.73
N GLU A 81 4.52 3.97 20.23
CA GLU A 81 3.23 4.35 20.82
C GLU A 81 2.17 3.27 20.57
N ASP A 82 2.21 2.63 19.41
CA ASP A 82 1.31 1.53 19.07
C ASP A 82 1.45 0.38 20.09
N PHE A 83 2.68 0.04 20.54
CA PHE A 83 2.88 -0.98 21.58
C PHE A 83 2.28 -0.62 22.95
N LEU A 84 2.05 0.66 23.25
CA LEU A 84 1.42 1.07 24.51
C LEU A 84 -0.10 0.99 24.45
N THR A 85 -0.67 1.06 23.24
CA THR A 85 -2.11 1.18 23.01
C THR A 85 -2.74 -0.09 22.47
N ASP A 86 -1.93 -0.94 21.82
CA ASP A 86 -2.34 -2.22 21.26
C ASP A 86 -1.73 -3.39 22.05
N PRO A 87 -2.51 -4.03 22.95
CA PRO A 87 -2.02 -5.15 23.74
C PRO A 87 -1.60 -6.34 22.87
N GLU A 88 -2.19 -6.54 21.67
CA GLU A 88 -1.83 -7.65 20.77
C GLU A 88 -0.38 -7.53 20.28
N LEU A 89 0.15 -6.31 20.18
CA LEU A 89 1.57 -6.08 19.83
C LEU A 89 2.53 -6.43 20.98
N THR A 90 2.03 -6.48 22.21
CA THR A 90 2.79 -6.91 23.39
C THR A 90 2.59 -8.38 23.72
N GLU A 91 1.66 -9.05 23.04
CA GLU A 91 1.42 -10.48 23.13
C GLU A 91 2.48 -11.25 22.33
N PHE A 92 3.74 -11.13 22.77
CA PHE A 92 4.67 -12.23 22.60
C PHE A 92 4.11 -13.37 23.42
N SER A 93 3.34 -14.24 22.74
CA SER A 93 2.97 -15.54 23.27
C SER A 93 4.23 -16.09 23.92
N VAL A 94 4.18 -16.32 25.22
CA VAL A 94 5.26 -16.92 25.98
C VAL A 94 5.55 -18.23 25.27
N LEU A 95 6.51 -18.20 24.34
CA LEU A 95 7.18 -19.39 23.88
C LEU A 95 7.90 -19.83 25.14
N ASP A 96 7.24 -20.71 25.91
CA ASP A 96 7.87 -21.43 26.99
C ASP A 96 9.23 -21.84 26.44
N GLY A 97 10.29 -21.51 27.18
CA GLY A 97 11.68 -21.62 26.74
C GLY A 97 12.15 -23.06 26.59
N GLU A 98 11.32 -23.90 25.99
CA GLU A 98 11.46 -25.34 25.76
C GLU A 98 11.34 -25.66 24.25
N ASP A 99 10.77 -24.79 23.42
CA ASP A 99 10.65 -24.99 21.96
C ASP A 99 11.92 -24.61 21.16
N TRP A 100 12.98 -24.14 21.83
CA TRP A 100 14.29 -23.86 21.23
C TRP A 100 15.26 -25.05 21.28
N GLU A 101 14.84 -26.21 21.79
CA GLU A 101 15.54 -27.49 21.60
C GLU A 101 15.37 -27.91 20.13
N ILE A 102 16.06 -27.18 19.25
CA ILE A 102 16.37 -27.59 17.89
C ILE A 102 17.09 -28.92 18.04
N SER A 103 16.36 -30.00 17.78
CA SER A 103 16.85 -31.37 17.78
C SER A 103 18.26 -31.39 17.20
N LYS A 104 19.22 -31.69 18.08
CA LYS A 104 20.62 -31.99 17.78
C LYS A 104 20.73 -32.83 16.49
N ILE A 105 21.55 -32.31 15.58
CA ILE A 105 22.47 -32.98 14.63
C ILE A 105 22.17 -34.46 14.33
#